data_AF-A0A6J1L896-F1
#
_entry.id   AF-A0A6J1L896-F1
#
_cell.length_a   1.000
_cell.length_b   1.000
_cell.length_c   1.000
_cell.angle_alpha   90.00
_cell.angle_beta   90.00
_cell.angle_gamma   90.00
#
_symmetry.space_group_name_H-M   'P 1'
#
loop_
_entity.id
_entity.type
_entity.pdbx_description
1 polymer ?
#
loop_
_entity_poly.entity_id
_entity_poly.type
_entity_poly.pdbx_seq_one_letter_code
_entity_poly.pdbx_strand_id
1 'polypeptide(L)' 'MARGHQKIQSQAKAAEKQAKMKKQQGHSANDQKKAAQKALVHVCVLCKSQMPDPKTYKQHFENKHPKNDMPEELKDL' A
#
# COMPACT_ATOMS: atom_id res chain seq x y z
N MET A 1 47.75 -12.81 -13.24
CA MET A 1 46.76 -12.00 -12.47
C MET A 1 45.34 -12.60 -12.51
N ALA A 2 45.15 -13.89 -12.19
CA ALA A 2 43.83 -14.56 -12.26
C ALA A 2 43.00 -14.45 -10.95
N ARG A 3 43.66 -14.24 -9.80
CA ARG A 3 42.99 -14.18 -8.48
C ARG A 3 42.21 -12.87 -8.26
N GLY A 4 42.62 -11.77 -8.89
CA GLY A 4 41.92 -10.48 -8.80
C GLY A 4 40.56 -10.50 -9.48
N HIS A 5 40.46 -11.14 -10.65
CA HIS A 5 39.22 -11.24 -11.40
C HIS A 5 38.16 -12.08 -10.68
N GLN A 6 38.57 -13.20 -10.06
CA GLN A 6 37.66 -14.01 -9.23
C GLN A 6 37.18 -13.25 -7.98
N LYS A 7 38.03 -12.41 -7.38
CA LYS A 7 37.66 -11.55 -6.24
C LYS A 7 36.62 -10.49 -6.63
N ILE A 8 36.74 -9.89 -7.81
CA ILE A 8 35.80 -8.89 -8.31
C ILE A 8 34.44 -9.53 -8.65
N GLN A 9 34.45 -10.69 -9.30
CA GLN A 9 33.21 -11.42 -9.61
C GLN A 9 32.47 -11.90 -8.35
N SER A 10 33.19 -12.35 -7.33
CA SER A 10 32.57 -12.78 -6.07
C SER A 10 31.98 -11.59 -5.30
N GLN A 11 32.64 -10.44 -5.27
CA GLN A 11 32.08 -9.21 -4.67
C GLN A 11 30.84 -8.72 -5.42
N ALA A 12 30.85 -8.73 -6.75
CA ALA A 12 29.69 -8.34 -7.56
C ALA A 12 28.48 -9.26 -7.29
N LYS A 13 28.70 -10.59 -7.26
CA LYS A 13 27.64 -11.56 -6.95
C LYS A 13 27.11 -11.42 -5.52
N ALA A 14 27.97 -11.11 -4.55
CA ALA A 14 27.55 -10.88 -3.17
C ALA A 14 26.73 -9.59 -3.02
N ALA A 15 27.17 -8.50 -3.66
CA ALA A 15 26.44 -7.23 -3.68
C ALA A 15 25.07 -7.37 -4.34
N GLU A 16 24.99 -8.10 -5.45
CA GLU A 16 23.72 -8.35 -6.14
C GLU A 16 22.75 -9.18 -5.30
N LYS A 17 23.24 -10.22 -4.60
CA LYS A 17 22.43 -11.01 -3.65
C LYS A 17 21.92 -10.15 -2.51
N GLN A 18 22.76 -9.29 -1.92
CA GLN A 18 22.33 -8.38 -0.85
C GLN A 18 21.30 -7.36 -1.34
N ALA A 19 21.47 -6.80 -2.54
CA ALA A 19 20.49 -5.90 -3.13
C ALA A 19 19.14 -6.58 -3.39
N LYS A 20 19.15 -7.83 -3.87
CA LYS A 20 17.94 -8.65 -4.06
C LYS A 20 17.24 -8.95 -2.73
N MET A 21 17.99 -9.34 -1.69
CA MET A 21 17.44 -9.57 -0.36
C MET A 21 16.85 -8.30 0.27
N LYS A 22 17.51 -7.15 0.13
CA LYS A 22 16.99 -5.85 0.59
C LYS A 22 15.69 -5.46 -0.11
N LYS A 23 15.58 -5.68 -1.42
CA LYS A 23 14.35 -5.45 -2.18
C LYS A 23 13.20 -6.38 -1.74
N GLN A 24 13.51 -7.62 -1.38
CA GLN A 24 12.50 -8.57 -0.88
C GLN A 24 12.03 -8.25 0.54
N GLN A 25 12.91 -7.73 1.41
CA GLN A 25 12.54 -7.38 2.79
C GLN A 25 11.47 -6.28 2.89
N GLY A 26 11.39 -5.36 1.93
CA GLY A 26 10.39 -4.29 1.92
C GLY A 26 9.03 -4.65 1.30
N HIS A 27 8.92 -5.86 0.71
CA HIS A 27 7.70 -6.32 0.02
C HIS A 27 7.15 -7.60 0.65
N SER A 28 7.25 -7.74 1.97
CA SER A 28 6.59 -8.85 2.63
C SER A 28 5.07 -8.71 2.44
N ALA A 29 4.39 -9.81 2.12
CA ALA A 29 2.93 -9.83 1.98
C ALA A 29 2.22 -9.34 3.25
N ASN A 30 2.86 -9.43 4.42
CA ASN A 30 2.33 -8.93 5.69
C ASN A 30 2.40 -7.40 5.75
N ASP A 31 3.50 -6.80 5.31
CA ASP A 31 3.66 -5.33 5.31
C ASP A 31 2.75 -4.67 4.29
N GLN A 32 2.56 -5.29 3.12
CA GLN A 32 1.59 -4.82 2.12
C GLN A 32 0.15 -4.87 2.65
N LYS A 33 -0.22 -5.97 3.34
CA LYS A 33 -1.54 -6.08 3.99
C LYS A 33 -1.75 -5.03 5.07
N LYS A 34 -0.74 -4.77 5.90
CA LYS A 34 -0.79 -3.71 6.93
C LYS A 34 -0.91 -2.32 6.31
N ALA A 35 -0.17 -2.04 5.23
CA ALA A 35 -0.28 -0.78 4.51
C ALA A 35 -1.69 -0.60 3.90
N ALA A 36 -2.26 -1.65 3.32
CA ALA A 36 -3.62 -1.63 2.78
C ALA A 36 -4.68 -1.41 3.88
N GLN A 37 -4.54 -2.03 5.06
CA GLN A 37 -5.43 -1.77 6.20
C GLN A 37 -5.31 -0.34 6.72
N LYS A 38 -4.10 0.23 6.76
CA LYS A 38 -3.91 1.64 7.12
C LYS A 38 -4.51 2.60 6.10
N ALA A 39 -4.64 2.19 4.84
CA ALA A 39 -5.25 3.00 3.80
C ALA A 39 -6.77 3.09 3.97
N LEU A 40 -7.43 2.16 4.67
CA LEU A 40 -8.89 2.14 4.90
C LEU A 40 -9.29 3.11 6.03
N VAL A 41 -9.17 4.41 5.77
CA VAL A 41 -9.37 5.47 6.78
C VAL A 41 -10.83 5.90 6.91
N HIS A 42 -11.63 5.82 5.84
CA HIS A 42 -12.99 6.34 5.82
C HIS A 42 -14.00 5.24 6.09
N VAL A 43 -14.92 5.46 7.03
CA VAL A 43 -15.96 4.48 7.40
C VAL A 43 -17.33 5.07 7.09
N CYS A 44 -18.15 4.33 6.33
CA CYS A 44 -19.51 4.76 6.05
C CYS A 44 -20.37 4.74 7.32
N VAL A 45 -21.01 5.87 7.63
CA VAL A 45 -21.88 6.01 8.81
C VAL A 45 -23.14 5.12 8.77
N LEU A 46 -23.59 4.71 7.57
CA LEU A 46 -24.82 3.93 7.42
C LEU A 46 -24.58 2.42 7.39
N CYS A 47 -23.62 1.96 6.56
CA CYS A 47 -23.37 0.53 6.38
C CYS A 47 -22.02 0.04 6.95
N LYS A 48 -21.22 0.93 7.56
CA LYS A 48 -19.89 0.63 8.13
C LYS A 48 -18.87 0.08 7.13
N SER A 49 -19.11 0.23 5.82
CA SER A 49 -18.14 -0.08 4.77
C SER A 49 -16.90 0.81 4.92
N GLN A 50 -15.71 0.22 4.85
CA GLN A 50 -14.45 0.95 4.90
C GLN A 50 -13.98 1.29 3.49
N MET A 51 -13.63 2.56 3.26
CA MET A 51 -13.16 3.08 1.98
C MET A 51 -11.79 3.72 2.15
N PRO A 52 -10.88 3.55 1.17
CA PRO A 52 -9.52 4.04 1.30
C PRO A 52 -9.36 5.53 1.02
N ASP A 53 -10.32 6.15 0.35
CA ASP A 53 -10.24 7.53 -0.08
C ASP A 53 -11.62 8.23 -0.04
N PRO A 54 -11.65 9.57 0.14
CA PRO A 54 -12.90 10.33 0.24
C PRO A 54 -13.74 10.28 -1.05
N LYS A 55 -13.08 10.22 -2.22
CA LYS A 55 -13.75 10.16 -3.53
C LYS A 55 -14.56 8.88 -3.68
N THR A 56 -13.96 7.73 -3.35
CA THR A 56 -14.67 6.45 -3.38
C THR A 56 -15.74 6.40 -2.29
N TYR A 57 -15.53 7.05 -1.14
CA TYR A 57 -16.59 7.17 -0.13
C TYR A 57 -17.78 8.01 -0.63
N LYS A 58 -17.53 9.12 -1.33
CA LYS A 58 -18.58 9.95 -1.95
C LYS A 58 -19.38 9.16 -2.97
N GLN A 59 -18.68 8.47 -3.87
CA GLN A 59 -19.31 7.61 -4.87
C GLN A 59 -20.09 6.45 -4.23
N HIS A 60 -19.60 5.88 -3.14
CA HIS A 60 -20.32 4.88 -2.37
C HIS A 60 -21.63 5.44 -1.81
N PHE A 61 -21.58 6.65 -1.22
CA PHE A 61 -22.74 7.28 -0.60
C PHE A 61 -23.82 7.65 -1.62
N GLU A 62 -23.43 8.24 -2.76
CA GLU A 62 -24.36 8.61 -3.83
C GLU A 62 -25.07 7.39 -4.44
N ASN A 63 -24.37 6.26 -4.61
CA ASN A 63 -24.94 5.07 -5.25
C ASN A 63 -25.70 4.15 -4.28
N LYS A 64 -25.27 4.04 -3.01
CA LYS A 64 -25.83 3.09 -2.04
C LYS A 64 -26.75 3.75 -1.01
N HIS A 65 -26.62 5.05 -0.81
CA HIS A 65 -27.41 5.83 0.15
C HIS A 65 -28.09 7.05 -0.49
N PRO A 66 -28.83 6.88 -1.61
CA PRO A 66 -29.37 8.00 -2.39
C PRO A 66 -30.46 8.81 -1.68
N LYS A 67 -30.98 8.33 -0.53
CA LYS A 67 -32.02 8.98 0.25
C LYS A 67 -31.49 9.71 1.50
N ASN A 68 -30.20 9.57 1.79
CA ASN A 68 -29.59 10.15 2.98
C ASN A 68 -28.72 11.32 2.56
N ASP A 69 -28.71 12.37 3.37
CA ASP A 69 -27.80 13.48 3.17
C ASP A 69 -26.35 13.05 3.40
N MET A 70 -25.48 13.46 2.48
CA MET A 70 -24.05 13.20 2.55
C MET A 70 -23.48 13.78 3.85
N PRO A 71 -22.69 13.01 4.62
CA PRO A 71 -22.13 13.50 5.87
C PRO A 71 -21.22 14.72 5.61
N GLU A 72 -21.29 15.70 6.50
CA GLU A 72 -20.63 17.01 6.37
C GLU A 72 -19.10 16.86 6.27
N GLU A 73 -18.52 15.87 6.95
CA GLU A 73 -17.10 15.52 6.86
C GLU A 73 -16.64 15.09 5.46
N LEU A 74 -17.57 14.78 4.55
CA LEU A 74 -17.29 14.43 3.16
C LEU A 74 -17.61 15.54 2.16
N LYS A 75 -18.22 16.63 2.62
CA LYS A 75 -18.52 17.81 1.78
C LYS A 75 -17.32 18.76 1.69
N ASP A 76 -16.44 18.76 2.70
CA ASP A 76 -15.29 19.68 2.82
C ASP A 76 -13.93 19.06 2.39
N LEU A 77 -13.92 17.83 1.87
CA LEU A 77 -12.74 17.13 1.32
C LEU A 77 -12.76 17.10 -0.21
#